data_AF-A0A292SST7-F1
#
_entry.id   AF-A0A292SST7-F1
#
_cell.length_a   1.000
_cell.length_b   1.000
_cell.length_c   1.000
_cell.angle_alpha   90.00
_cell.angle_beta   90.00
_cell.angle_gamma   90.00
#
_symmetry.space_group_name_H-M   'P 1'
#
loop_
_entity.id
_entity.type
_entity.pdbx_description
1 polymer ?
#
loop_
_entity_poly.entity_id
_entity_poly.type
_entity_poly.pdbx_seq_one_letter_code
_entity_poly.pdbx_strand_id
1 'polypeptide(L)'
;MSVKKEIEEFIKSMPKDYEFSTKWFKTALSKQFNRPEGSYIPSDYCHNRKNKGINFERQPHYFLHVGRGKYKYVGRDYIYTGEIEEKPRVKNNL
;
A
#
# COMPACT_ATOMS: atom_id res chain seq x y z
N MET A 1 -6.45 -13.38 11.62
CA MET A 1 -5.62 -12.16 11.51
C MET A 1 -6.29 -11.20 10.52
N SER A 2 -6.10 -9.89 10.64
CA SER A 2 -6.62 -8.92 9.65
C SER A 2 -5.57 -8.62 8.58
N VAL A 3 -6.00 -8.12 7.41
CA VAL A 3 -5.09 -7.70 6.32
C VAL A 3 -4.03 -6.72 6.81
N LYS A 4 -4.41 -5.75 7.65
CA LYS A 4 -3.48 -4.80 8.26
C LYS A 4 -2.40 -5.52 9.07
N LYS A 5 -2.78 -6.48 9.94
CA LYS A 5 -1.83 -7.22 10.78
C LYS A 5 -0.91 -8.12 9.95
N GLU A 6 -1.43 -8.73 8.88
CA GLU A 6 -0.64 -9.53 7.94
C GLU A 6 0.41 -8.67 7.23
N ILE A 7 0.05 -7.48 6.77
CA ILE A 7 0.98 -6.52 6.17
C ILE A 7 2.03 -6.06 7.20
N GLU A 8 1.60 -5.71 8.42
CA GLU A 8 2.52 -5.31 9.50
C GLU A 8 3.52 -6.40 9.86
N GLU A 9 3.10 -7.67 9.86
CA GLU A 9 3.99 -8.80 10.11
C GLU A 9 4.98 -9.01 8.95
N PHE A 10 4.49 -8.91 7.71
CA PHE A 10 5.31 -9.07 6.50
C PHE A 10 6.43 -8.04 6.40
N ILE A 11 6.13 -6.76 6.68
CA ILE A 11 7.11 -5.68 6.51
C ILE A 11 8.18 -5.64 7.60
N LYS A 12 8.04 -6.39 8.72
CA LYS A 12 9.06 -6.44 9.78
C LYS A 12 10.40 -6.96 9.30
N SER A 13 10.40 -7.87 8.33
CA SER A 13 11.61 -8.45 7.74
C SER A 13 12.05 -7.73 6.46
N MET A 14 11.30 -6.72 6.01
CA MET A 14 11.56 -6.05 4.74
C MET A 14 12.59 -4.93 4.94
N PRO A 15 13.66 -4.88 4.14
CA PRO A 15 14.65 -3.83 4.29
C PRO A 15 14.02 -2.47 3.95
N LYS A 16 14.41 -1.44 4.72
CA LYS A 16 14.02 -0.07 4.43
C LYS A 16 14.44 0.29 3.00
N ASP A 17 13.63 1.11 2.35
CA ASP A 17 13.81 1.56 0.97
C ASP A 17 13.68 0.46 -0.11
N TYR A 18 13.26 -0.75 0.26
CA TYR A 18 13.00 -1.82 -0.70
C TYR A 18 11.89 -1.44 -1.69
N GLU A 19 12.20 -1.56 -2.98
CA GLU A 19 11.24 -1.36 -4.07
C GLU A 19 10.63 -2.69 -4.51
N PHE A 20 9.30 -2.68 -4.69
CA PHE A 20 8.54 -3.88 -5.01
C PHE A 20 7.39 -3.60 -5.96
N SER A 21 6.92 -4.66 -6.64
CA SER A 21 5.73 -4.59 -7.49
C SER A 21 4.46 -5.00 -6.75
N THR A 22 3.30 -4.49 -7.19
CA THR A 22 1.98 -4.94 -6.66
C THR A 22 1.85 -6.46 -6.71
N LYS A 23 2.26 -7.06 -7.84
CA LYS A 23 2.12 -8.49 -8.09
C LYS A 23 2.94 -9.29 -7.08
N TRP A 24 4.23 -8.95 -6.95
CA TRP A 24 5.11 -9.61 -5.99
C TRP A 24 4.57 -9.51 -4.57
N PHE A 25 4.15 -8.33 -4.14
CA PHE A 25 3.66 -8.10 -2.78
C PHE A 25 2.42 -8.94 -2.47
N LYS A 26 1.45 -8.94 -3.41
CA LYS A 26 0.24 -9.75 -3.31
C LYS A 26 0.55 -11.24 -3.23
N THR A 27 1.39 -11.74 -4.13
CA THR A 27 1.75 -13.16 -4.17
C THR A 27 2.53 -13.58 -2.92
N ALA A 28 3.47 -12.76 -2.44
CA ALA A 28 4.25 -13.04 -1.24
C ALA A 28 3.37 -13.13 0.02
N LEU A 29 2.48 -12.16 0.21
CA LEU A 29 1.51 -12.17 1.31
C LEU A 29 0.49 -13.31 1.21
N SER A 30 0.01 -13.58 0.00
CA SER A 30 -0.92 -14.69 -0.25
C SER A 30 -0.28 -16.03 0.10
N LYS A 31 0.98 -16.24 -0.32
CA LYS A 31 1.74 -17.44 0.01
C LYS A 31 2.00 -17.58 1.52
N GLN A 32 2.29 -16.48 2.21
CA GLN A 32 2.60 -16.52 3.65
C GLN A 32 1.38 -16.70 4.54
N PHE A 33 0.23 -16.10 4.19
CA PHE A 33 -0.95 -16.06 5.06
C PHE A 33 -2.18 -16.78 4.51
N ASN A 34 -2.07 -17.43 3.35
CA ASN A 34 -3.13 -18.18 2.69
C ASN A 34 -4.43 -17.36 2.48
N ARG A 35 -4.28 -16.09 2.08
CA ARG A 35 -5.38 -15.17 1.76
C ARG A 35 -5.39 -14.84 0.27
N PRO A 36 -6.56 -14.62 -0.37
CA PRO A 36 -6.60 -14.19 -1.77
C PRO A 36 -5.78 -12.94 -2.04
N GLU A 37 -5.00 -12.94 -3.13
CA GLU A 37 -4.18 -11.80 -3.56
C GLU A 37 -4.96 -10.48 -3.68
N GLY A 38 -6.24 -10.57 -4.07
CA GLY A 38 -7.13 -9.42 -4.20
C GLY A 38 -7.39 -8.67 -2.89
N SER A 39 -7.16 -9.31 -1.73
CA SER A 39 -7.33 -8.69 -0.43
C SER A 39 -6.23 -7.68 -0.07
N TYR A 40 -5.09 -7.72 -0.76
CA TYR A 40 -3.95 -6.85 -0.45
C TYR A 40 -3.89 -5.68 -1.44
N ILE A 41 -4.08 -4.47 -0.93
CA ILE A 41 -4.10 -3.25 -1.75
C ILE A 41 -2.97 -2.33 -1.25
N PRO A 42 -1.75 -2.40 -1.81
CA PRO A 42 -0.62 -1.61 -1.32
C PRO A 42 -0.86 -0.10 -1.39
N SER A 43 -1.62 0.34 -2.39
CA SER A 43 -1.97 1.74 -2.57
C SER A 43 -2.84 2.31 -1.46
N ASP A 44 -3.47 1.46 -0.64
CA ASP A 44 -4.24 1.93 0.52
C ASP A 44 -3.33 2.30 1.70
N TYR A 45 -2.05 1.91 1.68
CA TYR A 45 -1.10 2.15 2.77
C TYR A 45 0.05 3.06 2.32
N CYS A 46 -0.20 3.99 1.38
CA CYS A 46 0.80 4.88 0.83
C CYS A 46 0.74 6.27 1.48
N HIS A 47 1.90 6.81 1.88
CA HIS A 47 2.02 8.17 2.41
C HIS A 47 1.71 9.25 1.37
N ASN A 48 1.98 8.97 0.10
CA ASN A 48 1.86 9.94 -0.99
C ASN A 48 0.64 9.71 -1.89
N ARG A 49 -0.29 8.85 -1.49
CA ARG A 49 -1.44 8.53 -2.33
C ARG A 49 -2.69 8.18 -1.53
N LYS A 50 -3.80 8.84 -1.87
CA LYS A 50 -5.12 8.62 -1.29
C LYS A 50 -6.02 7.92 -2.31
N ASN A 51 -6.55 6.74 -1.94
CA ASN A 51 -7.61 6.07 -2.70
C ASN A 51 -8.98 6.34 -2.08
N LYS A 52 -10.02 6.39 -2.91
CA LYS A 52 -11.40 6.49 -2.42
C LYS A 52 -11.80 5.20 -1.69
N GLY A 53 -12.40 5.34 -0.51
CA GLY A 53 -12.87 4.20 0.30
C GLY A 53 -12.01 3.91 1.53
N ILE A 54 -10.89 4.62 1.70
CA ILE A 54 -10.03 4.52 2.88
C ILE A 54 -10.10 5.81 3.71
N ASN A 55 -9.97 5.67 5.03
CA ASN A 55 -9.78 6.82 5.90
C ASN A 55 -8.28 7.11 6.00
N PHE A 56 -7.78 7.91 5.07
CA PHE A 56 -6.36 8.23 4.92
C PHE A 56 -5.72 8.74 6.23
N GLU A 57 -6.42 9.58 6.98
CA GLU A 57 -5.90 10.15 8.24
C GLU A 57 -5.81 9.13 9.39
N ARG A 58 -6.68 8.11 9.40
CA ARG A 58 -6.76 7.15 10.52
C ARG A 58 -6.01 5.85 10.27
N GLN A 59 -5.82 5.48 9.01
CA GLN A 59 -5.14 4.24 8.66
C GLN A 59 -3.62 4.43 8.69
N PRO A 60 -2.85 3.37 8.92
CA PRO A 60 -1.40 3.47 8.87
C PRO A 60 -0.89 3.53 7.42
N HIS A 61 0.25 4.19 7.24
CA HIS A 61 0.95 4.27 5.96
C HIS A 61 2.34 3.65 6.12
N TYR A 62 2.80 2.94 5.10
CA TYR A 62 4.08 2.23 5.11
C TYR A 62 4.88 2.43 3.82
N PHE A 63 4.20 2.81 2.74
CA PHE A 63 4.74 2.76 1.40
C PHE A 63 4.74 4.13 0.73
N LEU A 64 5.53 4.27 -0.33
CA LEU A 64 5.38 5.28 -1.36
C LEU A 64 4.96 4.61 -2.65
N HIS A 65 3.99 5.21 -3.34
CA HIS A 65 3.69 4.91 -4.74
C HIS A 65 4.73 5.62 -5.61
N VAL A 66 5.59 4.85 -6.29
CA VAL A 66 6.69 5.40 -7.12
C VAL A 66 6.40 5.29 -8.62
N GLY A 67 5.33 4.58 -9.01
CA GLY A 67 4.91 4.44 -10.38
C GLY A 67 3.87 3.35 -10.55
N ARG A 68 3.35 3.16 -11.77
CA ARG A 68 2.29 2.18 -12.04
C ARG A 68 2.68 0.78 -11.57
N GLY A 69 2.05 0.34 -10.49
CA GLY A 69 2.26 -0.98 -9.89
C GLY A 69 3.61 -1.15 -9.18
N LYS A 70 4.31 -0.06 -8.89
CA LYS A 70 5.60 -0.03 -8.20
C LYS A 70 5.48 0.78 -6.91
N TYR A 71 6.06 0.25 -5.85
CA TYR A 71 6.03 0.84 -4.52
C TYR A 71 7.40 0.74 -3.85
N LYS A 72 7.61 1.60 -2.85
CA LYS A 72 8.80 1.60 -2.02
C LYS A 72 8.41 1.54 -0.56
N TYR A 73 9.09 0.73 0.25
CA TYR A 73 8.85 0.69 1.69
C TYR A 73 9.62 1.75 2.44
N VAL A 74 8.86 2.60 3.13
CA VAL A 74 9.39 3.73 3.88
C VAL A 74 9.03 3.68 5.37
N GLY A 75 8.24 2.69 5.81
CA GLY A 75 7.89 2.53 7.22
C GLY A 75 6.80 3.50 7.70
N ARG A 76 6.37 3.29 8.95
CA ARG A 76 5.26 4.04 9.57
C ARG A 76 5.63 5.49 9.88
N ASP A 77 6.85 5.71 10.36
CA ASP A 77 7.28 7.02 10.87
C ASP A 77 7.86 7.93 9.76
N TYR A 78 7.64 7.56 8.50
CA TYR A 78 8.06 8.38 7.37
C TYR A 78 7.20 9.65 7.28
N ILE A 79 7.84 10.80 7.18
CA ILE A 79 7.18 12.09 6.99
C ILE A 79 7.23 12.43 5.51
N TYR A 80 6.10 12.36 4.84
CA TYR A 80 5.97 12.81 3.46
C TYR A 80 5.54 14.28 3.42
N THR A 81 6.32 15.13 2.75
CA THR A 81 6.09 16.58 2.66
C THR A 81 5.68 17.05 1.26
N GLY A 82 5.49 16.12 0.32
CA GLY A 82 5.07 16.43 -1.05
C GLY A 82 3.55 16.45 -1.21
N GLU A 83 3.10 16.71 -2.43
CA GLU A 83 1.67 16.61 -2.78
C GLU A 83 1.19 15.16 -2.75
N ILE A 84 -0.01 14.94 -2.21
CA ILE A 84 -0.64 13.62 -2.13
C ILE A 84 -1.44 13.39 -3.42
N GLU A 85 -1.13 12.30 -4.14
CA GLU A 85 -1.89 11.88 -5.32
C GLU A 85 -3.30 11.41 -4.87
N GLU A 86 -4.34 12.16 -5.21
CA GLU A 86 -5.72 11.69 -5.10
C GLU A 86 -6.21 11.28 -6.49
N LYS A 87 -6.69 10.05 -6.66
CA LYS A 87 -7.33 9.64 -7.92
C LYS A 87 -8.81 10.00 -7.89
N PRO A 88 -9.25 11.12 -8.50
CA PRO A 88 -10.68 11.39 -8.67
C PRO A 88 -11.28 10.31 -9.59
N ARG A 89 -12.51 9.90 -9.28
CA ARG A 89 -13.30 9.07 -10.18
C ARG A 89 -13.77 9.99 -11.31
N VAL A 90 -13.21 9.87 -12.51
CA VAL A 90 -13.89 10.41 -13.69
C VAL A 90 -15.19 9.62 -13.79
N LYS A 91 -16.33 10.27 -13.51
CA LYS A 91 -17.63 9.73 -13.89
C LYS A 91 -17.63 9.75 -15.41
N ASN A 92 -17.36 8.61 -16.06
CA ASN A 92 -17.83 8.43 -17.42
C ASN A 92 -19.35 8.34 -17.32
N ASN A 93 -20.02 9.48 -17.44
CA ASN A 93 -21.42 9.53 -17.83
C ASN A 93 -21.43 9.15 -19.32
N LEU A 94 -21.51 7.84 -19.60
CA LEU A 94 -21.92 7.31 -20.91
C LEU A 94 -23.32 6.76 -20.74
#